data_AF-A0A7W0G6T2-F1
#
_entry.id   AF-A0A7W0G6T2-F1
#
_cell.length_a   1.000
_cell.length_b   1.000
_cell.length_c   1.000
_cell.angle_alpha   90.00
_cell.angle_beta   90.00
_cell.angle_gamma   90.00
#
_symmetry.space_group_name_H-M   'P 1'
#
loop_
_entity.id
_entity.type
_entity.pdbx_description
1 polymer ?
#
loop_
_entity_poly.entity_id
_entity_poly.type
_entity_poly.pdbx_seq_one_letter_code
_entity_poly.pdbx_strand_id
1 'polypeptide(L)' 'FADITLASELLGYHPTIAPEEGMAELAGWLETQTADDRVEHATAELVSRGLAR' A
#
# COMPACT_ATOMS: atom_id res chain seq x y z
N PHE A 1 -3.41 -13.77 5.13
CA PHE A 1 -3.49 -12.36 4.68
C PHE A 1 -4.05 -11.54 5.82
N ALA A 2 -3.44 -10.38 6.10
CA ALA A 2 -3.72 -9.43 7.18
C ALA A 2 -4.11 -10.06 8.54
N ASP A 3 -3.11 -10.52 9.31
CA ASP A 3 -3.35 -10.87 10.71
C ASP A 3 -3.63 -9.60 11.52
N ILE A 4 -4.83 -9.51 12.09
CA ILE A 4 -5.30 -8.37 12.89
C ILE A 4 -5.33 -8.66 14.39
N THR A 5 -4.81 -9.81 14.83
CA THR A 5 -4.92 -10.28 16.23
C THR A 5 -4.45 -9.22 17.22
N LEU A 6 -3.28 -8.63 16.99
CA LEU A 6 -2.72 -7.61 17.87
C LEU A 6 -3.61 -6.36 17.99
N ALA A 7 -4.21 -5.91 16.89
CA ALA A 7 -5.10 -4.75 16.89
C ALA A 7 -6.42 -5.08 17.58
N SER A 8 -6.96 -6.28 17.39
CA SER A 8 -8.16 -6.74 18.09
C SER A 8 -7.94 -6.84 19.60
N GLU A 9 -6.79 -7.38 20.04
CA GLU A 9 -6.46 -7.54 21.46
C GLU A 9 -6.18 -6.21 22.17
N LEU A 10 -5.43 -5.31 21.54
CA LEU A 10 -5.02 -4.05 22.18
C LEU A 10 -6.07 -2.95 22.04
N LEU A 11 -6.80 -2.92 20.93
CA LEU A 11 -7.68 -1.80 20.56
C LEU A 11 -9.15 -2.19 20.45
N GLY A 12 -9.51 -3.48 20.62
CA GLY A 12 -10.88 -3.95 20.40
C GLY A 12 -11.32 -3.82 18.93
N TYR A 13 -10.36 -3.75 18.00
CA TYR A 13 -10.63 -3.55 16.59
C TYR A 13 -11.41 -4.73 16.01
N HIS A 14 -12.51 -4.42 15.34
CA HIS A 14 -13.34 -5.35 14.58
C HIS A 14 -13.71 -4.70 13.23
N PRO A 15 -13.44 -5.36 12.09
CA PRO A 15 -13.86 -4.86 10.79
C PRO A 15 -15.39 -4.76 10.73
N THR A 16 -15.91 -3.66 10.20
CA THR A 16 -17.36 -3.44 10.01
C THR A 16 -17.83 -3.70 8.58
N ILE A 17 -16.89 -3.90 7.65
CA ILE A 17 -17.14 -4.19 6.23
C ILE A 17 -16.54 -5.55 5.88
N ALA A 18 -17.16 -6.24 4.91
CA ALA A 18 -16.59 -7.48 4.40
C ALA A 18 -15.27 -7.21 3.66
N PRO A 19 -14.28 -8.12 3.71
CA PRO A 19 -13.03 -7.96 2.99
C PRO A 19 -13.21 -7.67 1.51
N GLU A 20 -14.15 -8.35 0.86
CA GLU A 20 -14.44 -8.22 -0.58
C GLU A 20 -14.96 -6.82 -0.92
N GLU A 21 -15.82 -6.26 -0.06
CA GLU A 21 -16.38 -4.93 -0.21
C GLU A 21 -15.30 -3.85 -0.04
N GLY A 22 -14.47 -3.97 1.00
CA GLY A 22 -13.35 -3.06 1.22
C GLY A 22 -12.30 -3.11 0.11
N MET A 23 -12.07 -4.29 -0.48
CA MET A 23 -11.18 -4.42 -1.64
C MET A 23 -11.76 -3.77 -2.90
N ALA A 24 -13.07 -3.86 -3.12
CA ALA A 24 -13.73 -3.19 -4.24
C ALA A 24 -13.67 -1.66 -4.09
N GLU A 25 -13.92 -1.14 -2.89
CA GLU A 25 -13.78 0.29 -2.59
C GLU A 25 -12.33 0.77 -2.80
N LEU A 26 -11.36 0.02 -2.27
CA LEU A 26 -9.94 0.32 -2.44
C LEU A 26 -9.55 0.38 -3.92
N ALA A 27 -10.03 -0.56 -4.75
CA ALA A 27 -9.77 -0.56 -6.18
C ALA A 27 -10.36 0.68 -6.86
N GLY A 28 -11.61 1.03 -6.56
CA GLY A 28 -12.25 2.23 -7.10
C GLY A 28 -11.53 3.53 -6.67
N TRP A 29 -11.08 3.61 -5.43
CA TRP A 29 -10.25 4.73 -4.98
C TRP A 29 -8.92 4.78 -5.73
N LEU A 30 -8.27 3.62 -5.94
CA LEU A 30 -6.98 3.52 -6.63
C LEU A 30 -7.05 4.02 -8.08
N GLU A 31 -8.18 3.80 -8.77
CA GLU A 31 -8.40 4.32 -10.13
C GLU A 31 -8.35 5.85 -10.22
N THR A 32 -8.65 6.55 -9.13
CA THR A 32 -8.58 8.02 -9.08
C THR A 32 -7.17 8.54 -8.75
N GLN A 33 -6.26 7.66 -8.37
CA GLN A 33 -4.90 8.05 -8.01
C GLN A 33 -4.03 8.17 -9.25
N THR A 34 -3.29 9.26 -9.36
CA THR A 34 -2.23 9.37 -10.36
C THR A 34 -0.97 8.74 -9.79
N ALA A 35 -0.42 7.75 -10.48
CA ALA A 35 0.88 7.19 -10.11
C ALA A 35 1.96 8.27 -10.32
N ASP A 36 2.62 8.64 -9.23
CA ASP A 36 3.80 9.51 -9.28
C ASP A 36 4.96 8.73 -9.91
N ASP A 37 5.51 9.26 -11.00
CA ASP A 37 6.64 8.65 -11.67
C ASP A 37 7.91 8.82 -10.82
N ARG A 38 8.35 7.73 -10.21
CA ARG A 38 9.56 7.70 -9.38
C ARG A 38 10.77 7.10 -10.09
N VAL A 39 10.73 6.94 -11.42
CA VAL A 39 11.84 6.38 -12.18
C VAL A 39 13.11 7.21 -12.02
N GLU A 40 13.01 8.54 -12.03
CA GLU A 40 14.17 9.41 -11.84
C GLU A 40 14.79 9.23 -10.45
N HIS A 41 13.94 9.20 -9.41
CA HIS A 41 14.38 8.99 -8.04
C HIS A 41 15.00 7.59 -7.83
N ALA A 42 14.37 6.55 -8.38
CA ALA A 42 14.90 5.19 -8.33
C ALA A 42 16.22 5.06 -9.10
N THR A 43 16.34 5.73 -10.25
CA THR A 43 17.58 5.77 -11.05
C THR A 43 18.70 6.46 -10.26
N ALA A 44 18.42 7.58 -9.59
CA ALA A 44 19.39 8.27 -8.75
C ALA A 44 19.89 7.37 -7.59
N GLU A 45 19.00 6.62 -6.94
CA GLU A 45 19.36 5.65 -5.91
C GLU A 45 20.19 4.47 -6.45
N LEU A 46 19.93 4.02 -7.67
CA LEU A 46 20.74 2.99 -8.31
C LEU A 46 22.13 3.51 -8.67
N VAL A 47 22.22 4.73 -9.22
CA VAL A 47 23.50 5.38 -9.53
C VAL A 47 24.32 5.61 -8.26
N SER A 48 23.70 6.09 -7.17
CA SER A 48 24.40 6.32 -5.89
C SER A 48 24.99 5.03 -5.30
N ARG A 49 24.40 3.88 -5.62
CA ARG A 49 24.84 2.55 -5.20
C ARG A 49 25.71 1.84 -6.25
N GLY A 50 26.01 2.48 -7.38
CA GLY A 50 26.82 1.90 -8.47
C GLY A 50 26.13 0.79 -9.26
N LEU A 51 24.79 0.74 -9.23
CA LEU A 51 23.96 -0.30 -9.86
C LEU A 51 23.38 0.14 -11.22
N ALA A 52 23.52 1.42 -11.58
CA ALA A 52 23.14 2.00 -12.87
C ALA A 52 24.15 3.10 -13.27
N ARG A 53 24.11 3.55 -14.54
CA ARG A 53 24.99 4.57 -15.12
C ARG A 53 24.22 5.64 -15.88
#